data_AF-A0A1V3NXH8-F1
#
_entry.id   AF-A0A1V3NXH8-F1
#
_cell.length_a   1.000
_cell.length_b   1.000
_cell.length_c   1.000
_cell.angle_alpha   90.00
_cell.angle_beta   90.00
_cell.angle_gamma   90.00
#
_symmetry.space_group_name_H-M   'P 1'
#
loop_
_entity.id
_entity.type
_entity.pdbx_description
1 polymer ?
#
loop_
_entity_poly.entity_id
_entity_poly.type
_entity_poly.pdbx_seq_one_letter_code
_entity_poly.pdbx_strand_id
1 'polypeptide(L)'
;MNGAERPAGDPDESVPELVRRLAGYVRANPLAGDTKEGIAQWWLGLTPASVKAVERALLALQAAGVLESISAVDGRVRYRRGSTDAESDAQLDRFVALHATKNT
;
A
#
# COMPACT_ATOMS: atom_id res chain seq x y z
N MET A 1 3.63 19.14 0.50
CA MET A 1 2.39 18.72 1.18
C MET A 1 1.26 18.99 0.20
N ASN A 2 0.75 17.98 -0.51
CA ASN A 2 -0.38 18.17 -1.44
C ASN A 2 -1.63 17.54 -0.83
N GLY A 3 -2.50 18.40 -0.32
CA GLY A 3 -3.84 18.08 0.14
C GLY A 3 -4.78 17.89 -1.04
N ALA A 4 -4.80 16.69 -1.61
CA ALA A 4 -6.02 16.22 -2.26
C ALA A 4 -7.01 15.89 -1.14
N GLU A 5 -8.13 16.60 -1.10
CA GLU A 5 -9.29 16.27 -0.29
C GLU A 5 -9.66 14.81 -0.56
N ARG A 6 -9.68 13.96 0.48
CA ARG A 6 -9.81 12.50 0.31
C ARG A 6 -11.02 11.98 1.05
N PRO A 7 -11.86 11.16 0.39
CA PRO A 7 -12.99 10.53 1.04
C PRO A 7 -12.49 9.68 2.21
N ALA A 8 -13.18 9.78 3.35
CA ALA A 8 -12.93 8.92 4.50
C ALA A 8 -13.06 7.46 4.06
N GLY A 9 -12.01 6.66 4.27
CA GLY A 9 -12.04 5.26 3.83
C GLY A 9 -12.96 4.43 4.72
N ASP A 10 -13.75 3.56 4.08
CA ASP A 10 -14.68 2.64 4.74
C ASP A 10 -13.90 1.59 5.56
N PRO A 11 -14.25 1.34 6.84
CA PRO A 11 -13.63 0.26 7.62
C PRO A 11 -13.80 -1.14 7.01
N ASP A 12 -14.78 -1.37 6.13
CA ASP A 12 -15.00 -2.63 5.40
C ASP A 12 -14.31 -2.69 4.02
N GLU A 13 -13.36 -1.79 3.76
CA GLU A 13 -12.66 -1.76 2.47
C GLU A 13 -11.94 -3.08 2.19
N SER A 14 -12.32 -3.71 1.08
CA SER A 14 -11.81 -5.02 0.70
C SER A 14 -10.29 -4.97 0.45
N VAL A 15 -9.59 -6.07 0.74
CA VAL A 15 -8.14 -6.20 0.46
C VAL A 15 -7.80 -5.85 -1.00
N PRO A 16 -8.57 -6.27 -2.02
CA PRO A 16 -8.36 -5.81 -3.40
C PRO A 16 -8.36 -4.30 -3.58
N GLU A 17 -9.28 -3.57 -2.93
CA GLU A 17 -9.35 -2.12 -3.04
C GLU A 17 -8.15 -1.45 -2.35
N LEU A 18 -7.78 -1.93 -1.17
CA LEU A 18 -6.56 -1.49 -0.48
C LEU A 18 -5.31 -1.72 -1.33
N VAL A 19 -5.22 -2.83 -2.05
CA VAL A 19 -4.11 -3.11 -2.98
C VAL A 19 -4.05 -2.07 -4.10
N ARG A 20 -5.18 -1.70 -4.73
CA ARG A 20 -5.20 -0.66 -5.78
C ARG A 20 -4.73 0.68 -5.25
N ARG A 21 -5.24 1.08 -4.08
CA ARG A 21 -4.92 2.36 -3.46
C ARG A 21 -3.45 2.41 -3.03
N LEU A 22 -2.92 1.33 -2.46
CA LEU A 22 -1.51 1.20 -2.12
C LEU A 22 -0.63 1.25 -3.36
N ALA A 23 -1.00 0.56 -4.44
CA ALA A 23 -0.27 0.60 -5.70
C ALA A 23 -0.16 2.02 -6.26
N GLY A 24 -1.26 2.78 -6.26
CA GLY A 24 -1.25 4.19 -6.63
C GLY A 24 -0.33 5.03 -5.75
N TYR A 25 -0.40 4.84 -4.43
CA TYR A 25 0.46 5.54 -3.48
C TYR A 25 1.96 5.25 -3.71
N VAL A 26 2.38 3.99 -3.79
CA VAL A 26 3.80 3.62 -3.90
C VAL A 26 4.40 3.97 -5.25
N ARG A 27 3.58 4.00 -6.32
CA ARG A 27 4.01 4.51 -7.63
C ARG A 27 4.18 6.03 -7.64
N ALA A 28 3.27 6.76 -7.00
CA ALA A 28 3.37 8.21 -6.88
C ALA A 28 4.50 8.65 -5.94
N ASN A 29 4.90 7.80 -4.99
CA ASN A 29 5.89 8.10 -3.97
C ASN A 29 6.98 7.00 -3.92
N PRO A 30 7.81 6.86 -4.96
CA PRO A 30 8.75 5.74 -5.10
C PRO A 30 9.85 5.72 -4.02
N LEU A 31 10.13 6.86 -3.38
CA LEU A 31 11.10 7.01 -2.30
C LEU A 31 10.48 6.92 -0.90
N ALA A 32 9.17 6.67 -0.79
CA ALA A 32 8.51 6.58 0.51
C ALA A 32 8.93 5.32 1.27
N GLY A 33 8.96 5.44 2.60
CA GLY A 33 9.29 4.40 3.54
C GLY A 33 8.49 4.57 4.82
N ASP A 34 7.20 4.27 4.75
CA ASP A 34 6.23 4.56 5.82
C ASP A 34 5.83 3.31 6.61
N THR A 35 5.32 3.52 7.82
CA THR A 35 4.74 2.42 8.61
C THR A 35 3.32 2.12 8.14
N LYS A 36 2.79 0.93 8.46
CA LYS A 36 1.39 0.56 8.15
C LYS A 36 0.37 1.54 8.75
N GLU A 37 0.64 2.05 9.95
CA GLU A 37 -0.20 3.06 10.61
C GLU A 37 -0.14 4.39 9.86
N GLY A 38 1.07 4.81 9.45
CA GLY A 38 1.25 6.04 8.69
C GLY A 38 0.58 5.97 7.32
N ILE A 39 0.70 4.83 6.63
CA ILE A 39 0.01 4.56 5.37
C ILE A 39 -1.50 4.59 5.53
N ALA A 40 -2.04 3.89 6.53
CA ALA A 40 -3.47 3.90 6.80
C ALA A 40 -3.99 5.32 7.05
N GLN A 41 -3.37 6.05 7.97
CA GLN A 41 -3.87 7.35 8.42
C GLN A 41 -3.62 8.48 7.41
N TRP A 42 -2.39 8.65 6.94
CA TRP A 42 -2.00 9.83 6.17
C TRP A 42 -2.15 9.64 4.67
N TRP A 43 -1.96 8.41 4.18
CA TRP A 43 -1.98 8.12 2.74
C TRP A 43 -3.30 7.52 2.26
N LEU A 44 -3.99 6.78 3.12
CA LEU A 44 -5.29 6.20 2.80
C LEU A 44 -6.46 6.87 3.53
N GLY A 45 -6.23 7.76 4.50
CA GLY A 45 -7.33 8.41 5.24
C GLY A 45 -8.25 7.39 5.94
N LEU A 46 -7.68 6.25 6.33
CA LEU A 46 -8.36 5.15 7.00
C LEU A 46 -8.28 5.32 8.51
N THR A 47 -9.25 4.70 9.19
CA THR A 47 -9.25 4.63 10.64
C THR A 47 -8.20 3.64 11.17
N PRO A 48 -7.78 3.75 12.44
CA PRO A 48 -6.89 2.76 13.07
C PRO A 48 -7.41 1.31 13.01
N ALA A 49 -8.74 1.11 12.92
CA ALA A 49 -9.33 -0.22 12.79
C ALA A 49 -8.93 -0.94 11.49
N SER A 50 -8.68 -0.18 10.41
CA SER A 50 -8.31 -0.72 9.10
C SER A 50 -6.83 -1.12 9.00
N VAL A 51 -6.00 -0.83 10.01
CA VAL A 51 -4.54 -1.11 9.96
C VAL A 51 -4.23 -2.58 9.68
N LYS A 52 -5.01 -3.51 10.23
CA LYS A 52 -4.83 -4.95 9.94
C LYS A 52 -5.15 -5.31 8.48
N ALA A 53 -6.13 -4.64 7.87
CA ALA A 53 -6.45 -4.84 6.46
C ALA A 53 -5.35 -4.26 5.56
N VAL A 54 -4.83 -3.07 5.91
CA VAL A 54 -3.67 -2.45 5.26
C VAL A 54 -2.43 -3.35 5.36
N GLU A 55 -2.16 -3.92 6.54
CA GLU A 55 -1.05 -4.85 6.73
C GLU A 55 -1.17 -6.08 5.83
N ARG A 56 -2.36 -6.69 5.72
CA ARG A 56 -2.58 -7.81 4.79
C ARG A 56 -2.31 -7.43 3.33
N ALA A 57 -2.73 -6.25 2.90
CA ALA A 57 -2.48 -5.77 1.55
C ALA A 57 -0.98 -5.48 1.29
N LEU A 58 -0.28 -4.89 2.27
CA LEU A 58 1.17 -4.67 2.21
C LEU A 58 1.94 -5.99 2.13
N LEU A 59 1.58 -6.99 2.94
CA LEU A 59 2.17 -8.32 2.88
C LEU A 59 1.93 -9.00 1.53
N ALA A 60 0.76 -8.80 0.92
CA ALA A 60 0.47 -9.34 -0.41
C ALA A 60 1.36 -8.72 -1.49
N LEU A 61 1.57 -7.39 -1.44
CA LEU A 61 2.50 -6.68 -2.34
C LEU A 61 3.96 -7.08 -2.11
N GLN A 62 4.35 -7.33 -0.86
CA GLN A 62 5.68 -7.84 -0.50
C GLN A 62 5.90 -9.26 -1.01
N ALA A 63 4.92 -10.16 -0.84
CA ALA A 63 4.97 -11.52 -1.38
C ALA A 63 5.06 -11.51 -2.92
N ALA A 64 4.49 -10.49 -3.55
CA ALA A 64 4.62 -10.24 -4.98
C ALA A 64 5.93 -9.51 -5.36
N GLY A 65 6.88 -9.30 -4.46
CA GLY A 65 8.18 -8.67 -4.75
C GLY A 65 8.13 -7.17 -5.09
N VAL A 66 6.99 -6.51 -4.91
CA VAL A 66 6.82 -5.07 -5.19
C VAL A 66 7.40 -4.22 -4.06
N LEU A 67 7.20 -4.68 -2.82
CA LEU A 67 7.59 -3.97 -1.61
C LEU A 67 8.59 -4.77 -0.80
N GLU A 68 9.37 -4.02 -0.01
CA GLU A 68 10.24 -4.53 1.03
C GLU A 68 9.82 -3.95 2.37
N SER A 69 10.03 -4.73 3.44
CA SER A 69 9.87 -4.29 4.82
C SER A 69 11.24 -4.15 5.48
N ILE A 70 11.48 -3.02 6.14
CA ILE A 70 12.74 -2.77 6.87
C ILE A 70 12.42 -2.47 8.33
N SER A 71 13.03 -3.22 9.23
CA SER A 71 13.06 -2.89 10.65
C SER A 71 14.02 -1.73 10.86
N ALA A 72 13.50 -0.60 11.31
CA ALA A 72 14.31 0.57 11.60
C ALA A 72 14.82 0.57 13.04
N VAL A 73 15.79 1.45 13.31
CA VAL A 73 16.45 1.59 14.62
C VAL A 73 15.49 1.95 15.77
N ASP A 74 14.34 2.54 15.43
CA ASP A 74 13.25 2.87 16.37
C ASP A 74 12.34 1.66 16.69
N GLY A 75 12.68 0.47 16.17
CA GLY A 75 11.91 -0.76 16.34
C GLY A 75 10.67 -0.86 15.45
N ARG A 76 10.40 0.14 14.61
CA ARG A 76 9.22 0.15 13.71
C ARG A 76 9.57 -0.46 12.36
N VAL A 77 8.59 -1.12 11.75
CA VAL A 77 8.69 -1.63 10.39
C VAL A 77 8.23 -0.56 9.40
N ARG A 78 9.07 -0.27 8.40
CA ARG A 78 8.76 0.62 7.28
C ARG A 78 8.65 -0.19 6.00
N TYR A 79 7.64 0.12 5.19
CA TYR A 79 7.39 -0.48 3.89
C TYR A 79 7.81 0.49 2.79
N ARG A 80 8.59 0.02 1.82
CA ARG A 80 9.06 0.82 0.68
C ARG A 80 9.08 -0.01 -0.60
N ARG A 81 9.23 0.66 -1.74
CA ARG A 81 9.54 0.00 -3.02
C ARG A 81 10.91 -0.69 -2.95
N GLY A 82 10.98 -1.92 -3.45
CA GLY A 82 12.27 -2.64 -3.60
C GLY A 82 13.07 -2.16 -4.80
N SER A 83 12.38 -1.77 -5.87
CA SER A 83 12.95 -1.12 -7.05
C SER A 83 11.97 -0.10 -7.64
N THR A 84 12.49 0.80 -8.47
CA THR A 84 11.72 1.83 -9.20
C THR A 84 11.89 1.70 -10.71
N ASP A 85 12.39 0.56 -11.19
CA ASP A 85 12.52 0.27 -12.61
C ASP A 85 11.18 -0.10 -13.27
N ALA A 86 11.21 -0.19 -14.60
CA ALA A 86 10.03 -0.53 -15.40
C ALA A 86 9.50 -1.95 -15.11
N GLU A 87 10.35 -2.87 -14.66
CA GLU A 87 9.94 -4.25 -14.34
C GLU A 87 9.10 -4.28 -13.06
N SER A 88 9.55 -3.58 -12.02
CA SER A 88 8.85 -3.44 -10.74
C SER A 88 7.53 -2.69 -10.90
N ASP A 89 7.46 -1.76 -11.84
CA ASP A 89 6.23 -1.09 -12.26
C ASP A 89 5.26 -2.05 -12.97
N ALA A 90 5.74 -2.81 -13.95
CA ALA A 90 4.92 -3.83 -14.63
C ALA A 90 4.43 -4.92 -13.66
N GLN A 91 5.25 -5.27 -12.65
CA GLN A 91 4.88 -6.22 -11.61
C GLN A 91 3.73 -5.71 -10.75
N LEU A 92 3.77 -4.42 -10.39
CA LEU A 92 2.69 -3.75 -9.68
C LEU A 92 1.40 -3.74 -10.51
N ASP A 93 1.49 -3.44 -11.82
CA ASP A 93 0.34 -3.45 -12.72
C ASP A 93 -0.29 -4.84 -12.86
N ARG A 94 0.54 -5.88 -13.02
CA ARG A 94 0.07 -7.29 -13.04
C ARG A 94 -0.64 -7.65 -11.74
N PHE A 95 -0.08 -7.26 -10.61
CA PHE A 95 -0.66 -7.56 -9.31
C PHE A 95 -2.02 -6.88 -9.13
N VAL A 96 -2.12 -5.60 -9.48
CA VAL A 96 -3.39 -4.87 -9.46
C VAL A 96 -4.44 -5.51 -10.38
N ALA A 97 -4.04 -5.91 -11.58
CA ALA A 97 -4.94 -6.57 -12.53
C ALA A 97 -5.46 -7.93 -12.02
N LEU A 98 -4.62 -8.72 -11.36
CA LEU A 98 -5.00 -10.01 -10.75
C LEU A 98 -6.02 -9.85 -9.61
N HIS A 99 -5.93 -8.74 -8.87
CA HIS A 99 -6.85 -8.44 -7.78
C HIS A 99 -8.08 -7.63 -8.24
N ALA A 100 -8.14 -7.23 -9.51
CA ALA A 100 -9.26 -6.45 -10.04
C ALA A 100 -10.56 -7.26 -10.25
N THR A 101 -10.47 -8.59 -10.31
CA THR A 101 -11.49 -9.49 -10.87
C THR A 101 -12.44 -10.14 -9.86
N LYS A 102 -12.39 -9.82 -8.57
CA LYS A 102 -13.34 -10.37 -7.58
C LYS A 102 -14.34 -9.32 -7.12
N ASN A 103 -15.29 -8.99 -7.99
CA ASN A 103 -16.54 -8.34 -7.62
C ASN A 103 -17.66 -9.00 -8.43
N THR A 104 -18.00 -10.24 -8.09
CA THR A 104 -19.18 -10.96 -8.60
C THR A 104 -19.81 -11.70 -7.43
#